data_AF-A0A2S8YL16-F1
#
_entry.id   AF-A0A2S8YL16-F1
#
_cell.length_a   1.000
_cell.length_b   1.000
_cell.length_c   1.000
_cell.angle_alpha   90.00
_cell.angle_beta   90.00
_cell.angle_gamma   90.00
#
_symmetry.space_group_name_H-M   'P 1'
#
loop_
_entity.id
_entity.type
_entity.pdbx_description
1 polymer ?
#
loop_
_entity_poly.entity_id
_entity_poly.type
_entity_poly.pdbx_seq_one_letter_code
_entity_poly.pdbx_strand_id
1 'polypeptide(L)'
;MTDTPAGCVTGHNLISCIGELSSPDYDDLNDCTRIATRSADLVSNRHASSPLWLEEYVRTLQFLGWKLYEGSISTRISIDVCGTLADLLVKRAQTTQDRQQGNAMIDTLDALQTNHPATHSLDTESLKGRRFQVLPARYDKRGNLDIAVFNIELKASIEKSNFLFWSWEEQSAKIIQSRAFLKLDRDKLDQKRPLMESKLREHVMKRFALRKQQP
;
A
#
# COMPACT_ATOMS: atom_id res chain seq x y z
N MET A 1 -22.91 1.36 17.43
CA MET A 1 -22.12 0.48 16.55
C MET A 1 -21.02 1.33 15.93
N THR A 2 -19.77 1.13 16.31
CA THR A 2 -18.62 1.79 15.69
C THR A 2 -18.37 1.14 14.34
N ASP A 3 -18.74 1.83 13.26
CA ASP A 3 -18.52 1.39 11.87
C ASP A 3 -17.01 1.16 11.65
N THR A 4 -16.64 -0.08 11.35
CA THR A 4 -15.26 -0.43 10.99
C THR A 4 -14.93 0.25 9.65
N PRO A 5 -13.84 1.01 9.54
CA PRO A 5 -13.51 1.74 8.31
C PRO A 5 -13.24 0.78 7.14
N ALA A 6 -13.60 1.19 5.93
CA ALA A 6 -13.27 0.48 4.68
C ALA A 6 -11.76 0.40 4.43
N GLY A 7 -10.99 1.30 5.05
CA GLY A 7 -9.54 1.33 4.94
C GLY A 7 -8.93 2.52 5.68
N CYS A 8 -7.66 2.79 5.41
CA CYS A 8 -7.01 4.01 5.88
C CYS A 8 -5.85 4.47 5.02
N VAL A 9 -5.56 5.75 5.10
CA VAL A 9 -4.32 6.35 4.60
C VAL A 9 -3.39 6.66 5.76
N THR A 10 -2.16 6.15 5.68
CA THR A 10 -1.08 6.50 6.61
C THR A 10 0.22 6.72 5.84
N GLY A 11 0.65 7.98 5.72
CA GLY A 11 1.77 8.36 4.85
C GLY A 11 1.45 8.04 3.38
N HIS A 12 2.31 7.24 2.74
CA HIS A 12 2.12 6.77 1.37
C HIS A 12 1.47 5.38 1.28
N ASN A 13 0.94 4.86 2.40
CA ASN A 13 0.24 3.58 2.45
C ASN A 13 -1.27 3.80 2.36
N LEU A 14 -1.92 3.10 1.44
CA LEU A 14 -3.38 2.95 1.34
C LEU A 14 -3.74 1.53 1.77
N ILE A 15 -4.26 1.37 2.98
CA ILE A 15 -4.75 0.09 3.49
C ILE A 15 -6.22 -0.07 3.09
N SER A 16 -6.56 -1.23 2.54
CA SER A 16 -7.93 -1.59 2.14
C SER A 16 -8.39 -2.81 2.96
N CYS A 17 -9.49 -2.68 3.68
CA CYS A 17 -10.03 -3.74 4.53
C CYS A 17 -11.06 -4.57 3.74
N ILE A 18 -10.75 -5.84 3.50
CA ILE A 18 -11.65 -6.76 2.81
C ILE A 18 -12.48 -7.48 3.87
N GLY A 19 -13.75 -7.08 3.97
CA GLY A 19 -14.63 -7.48 5.08
C GLY A 19 -14.33 -6.71 6.36
N GLU A 20 -14.87 -7.19 7.48
CA GLU A 20 -14.72 -6.54 8.77
C GLU A 20 -13.47 -7.05 9.51
N LEU A 21 -12.46 -6.20 9.61
CA LEU A 21 -11.33 -6.44 10.51
C LEU A 21 -11.71 -6.09 11.94
N SER A 22 -11.22 -6.86 12.92
CA SER A 22 -11.36 -6.47 14.32
C SER A 22 -10.60 -5.16 14.59
N SER A 23 -11.11 -4.33 15.50
CA SER A 23 -10.42 -3.07 15.87
C SER A 23 -8.97 -3.30 16.31
N PRO A 24 -8.65 -4.32 17.14
CA PRO A 24 -7.25 -4.59 17.52
C PRO A 24 -6.37 -4.93 16.32
N ASP A 25 -6.82 -5.80 15.41
CA ASP A 25 -6.04 -6.20 14.25
C ASP A 25 -5.84 -5.05 13.25
N TYR A 26 -6.84 -4.19 13.11
CA TYR A 26 -6.77 -3.00 12.29
C TYR A 26 -5.75 -1.99 12.84
N ASP A 27 -5.67 -1.83 14.16
CA ASP A 27 -4.68 -0.97 14.81
C ASP A 27 -3.27 -1.59 14.74
N ASP A 28 -3.14 -2.89 15.01
CA ASP A 28 -1.87 -3.62 14.92
C ASP A 28 -1.28 -3.55 13.49
N LEU A 29 -2.11 -3.69 12.46
CA LEU A 29 -1.70 -3.52 11.06
C LEU A 29 -1.20 -2.10 10.79
N ASN A 30 -1.92 -1.08 11.25
CA ASN A 30 -1.51 0.31 11.08
C ASN A 30 -0.19 0.62 11.79
N ASP A 31 0.00 0.10 12.99
CA ASP A 31 1.22 0.33 13.76
C ASP A 31 2.41 -0.44 13.17
N CYS A 32 2.21 -1.68 12.74
CA CYS A 32 3.23 -2.43 12.00
C CYS A 32 3.68 -1.69 10.73
N THR A 33 2.73 -1.21 9.93
CA THR A 33 3.02 -0.51 8.67
C THR A 33 3.74 0.82 8.91
N ARG A 34 3.39 1.57 9.98
CA ARG A 34 4.10 2.79 10.40
C ARG A 34 5.55 2.51 10.80
N ILE A 35 5.77 1.49 11.63
CA ILE A 35 7.13 1.11 12.08
C ILE A 35 7.97 0.64 10.89
N ALA A 36 7.40 -0.20 10.02
CA ALA A 36 8.07 -0.68 8.81
C ALA A 36 8.42 0.44 7.85
N THR A 37 7.49 1.38 7.62
CA THR A 37 7.73 2.58 6.79
C THR A 37 8.92 3.38 7.33
N ARG A 38 8.94 3.65 8.64
CA ARG A 38 10.03 4.40 9.27
C ARG A 38 11.36 3.66 9.18
N SER A 39 11.39 2.35 9.44
CA SER A 39 12.62 1.56 9.32
C SER A 39 13.18 1.63 7.89
N ALA A 40 12.32 1.48 6.89
CA ALA A 40 12.70 1.54 5.49
C ALA A 40 13.22 2.93 5.07
N ASP A 41 12.55 4.01 5.53
CA ASP A 41 12.98 5.39 5.27
C ASP A 41 14.35 5.74 5.90
N LEU A 42 14.77 5.03 6.96
CA LEU A 42 16.12 5.17 7.54
C LEU A 42 17.21 4.49 6.70
N VAL A 43 16.87 3.43 5.98
CA VAL A 43 17.82 2.66 5.16
C VAL A 43 17.98 3.26 3.77
N SER A 44 16.89 3.71 3.16
CA SER A 44 16.94 4.30 1.83
C SER A 44 15.84 5.33 1.62
N ASN A 45 16.07 6.29 0.74
CA ASN A 45 14.98 7.09 0.22
C ASN A 45 14.18 6.22 -0.75
N ARG A 46 12.87 6.04 -0.51
CA ARG A 46 11.96 5.28 -1.38
C ARG A 46 12.03 5.70 -2.85
N HIS A 47 12.39 6.96 -3.12
CA HIS A 47 12.57 7.51 -4.47
C HIS A 47 13.92 7.30 -5.11
N ALA A 48 14.95 7.03 -4.31
CA ALA A 48 16.29 6.69 -4.79
C ALA A 48 16.43 5.20 -5.07
N SER A 49 15.98 4.32 -4.17
CA SER A 49 16.04 2.87 -4.35
C SER A 49 14.80 2.18 -3.78
N SER A 50 13.76 2.06 -4.61
CA SER A 50 12.51 1.39 -4.21
C SER A 50 12.67 -0.09 -3.83
N PRO A 51 13.50 -0.90 -4.52
CA PRO A 51 13.66 -2.30 -4.14
C PRO A 51 14.28 -2.45 -2.75
N LEU A 52 15.36 -1.72 -2.46
CA LEU A 52 16.02 -1.74 -1.16
C LEU A 52 15.09 -1.26 -0.04
N TRP A 53 14.32 -0.20 -0.31
CA TRP A 53 13.32 0.31 0.62
C TRP A 53 12.26 -0.76 0.93
N LEU A 54 11.73 -1.44 -0.10
CA LEU A 54 10.71 -2.47 0.08
C LEU A 54 11.24 -3.72 0.79
N GLU A 55 12.49 -4.11 0.53
CA GLU A 55 13.14 -5.20 1.25
C GLU A 55 13.23 -4.90 2.76
N GLU A 56 13.64 -3.69 3.14
CA GLU A 56 13.69 -3.29 4.55
C GLU A 56 12.30 -3.24 5.18
N TYR A 57 11.32 -2.71 4.44
CA TYR A 57 9.93 -2.65 4.86
C TYR A 57 9.39 -4.06 5.18
N VAL A 58 9.54 -5.00 4.24
CA VAL A 58 9.08 -6.39 4.41
C VAL A 58 9.87 -7.08 5.54
N ARG A 59 11.18 -6.86 5.63
CA ARG A 59 12.01 -7.41 6.71
C ARG A 59 11.54 -6.96 8.08
N THR A 60 11.17 -5.69 8.21
CA THR A 60 10.64 -5.15 9.47
C THR A 60 9.28 -5.74 9.79
N LEU A 61 8.37 -5.87 8.81
CA LEU A 61 7.12 -6.60 9.02
C LEU A 61 7.37 -8.04 9.49
N GLN A 62 8.34 -8.75 8.91
CA GLN A 62 8.72 -10.09 9.34
C GLN A 62 9.26 -10.15 10.76
N PHE A 63 10.04 -9.15 11.15
CA PHE A 63 10.51 -9.02 12.53
C PHE A 63 9.34 -8.82 13.51
N LEU A 64 8.32 -8.05 13.11
CA LEU A 64 7.15 -7.73 13.92
C LEU A 64 6.10 -8.85 14.00
N GLY A 65 6.16 -9.88 13.15
CA GLY A 65 5.20 -11.01 13.22
C GLY A 65 4.65 -11.46 11.88
N TRP A 66 4.94 -10.77 10.79
CA TRP A 66 4.35 -11.09 9.49
C TRP A 66 5.18 -12.11 8.70
N LYS A 67 4.64 -13.28 8.38
CA LYS A 67 5.36 -14.32 7.64
C LYS A 67 5.05 -14.27 6.16
N LEU A 68 6.09 -14.20 5.31
CA LEU A 68 5.95 -14.41 3.87
C LEU A 68 5.47 -15.85 3.61
N TYR A 69 4.42 -16.02 2.80
CA TYR A 69 3.86 -17.35 2.52
C TYR A 69 3.75 -17.72 1.03
N GLU A 70 3.95 -16.78 0.11
CA GLU A 70 4.05 -17.07 -1.34
C GLU A 70 5.49 -16.95 -1.86
N GLY A 71 6.49 -17.08 -0.98
CA GLY A 71 7.90 -16.97 -1.33
C GLY A 71 8.44 -15.54 -1.23
N SER A 72 9.28 -15.13 -2.20
CA SER A 72 9.99 -13.85 -2.22
C SER A 72 9.16 -12.70 -2.78
N ILE A 73 9.67 -11.47 -2.64
CA ILE A 73 9.10 -10.29 -3.29
C ILE A 73 9.19 -10.48 -4.81
N SER A 74 8.06 -10.38 -5.50
CA SER A 74 8.02 -10.47 -6.96
C SER A 74 7.74 -9.11 -7.58
N THR A 75 8.39 -8.80 -8.71
CA THR A 75 8.23 -7.53 -9.42
C THR A 75 7.68 -7.75 -10.82
N ARG A 76 6.68 -6.96 -11.20
CA ARG A 76 6.08 -6.92 -12.53
C ARG A 76 6.17 -5.51 -13.09
N ILE A 77 6.57 -5.39 -14.34
CA ILE A 77 6.59 -4.13 -15.08
C ILE A 77 5.44 -4.15 -16.10
N SER A 78 4.65 -3.08 -16.16
CA SER A 78 3.64 -2.84 -17.19
C SER A 78 4.03 -1.57 -17.95
N ILE A 79 4.04 -1.64 -19.27
CA ILE A 79 4.42 -0.56 -20.19
C ILE A 79 3.14 -0.08 -20.89
N ASP A 80 3.13 1.16 -21.39
CA ASP A 80 2.05 1.78 -22.16
C ASP A 80 0.70 1.79 -21.43
N VAL A 81 0.74 2.08 -20.14
CA VAL A 81 -0.47 2.10 -19.32
C VAL A 81 -1.32 3.32 -19.66
N CYS A 82 -2.52 3.09 -20.18
CA CYS A 82 -3.55 4.11 -20.40
C CYS A 82 -4.69 3.97 -19.37
N GLY A 83 -5.33 5.07 -19.01
CA GLY A 83 -6.46 5.12 -18.07
C GLY A 83 -6.08 5.63 -16.67
N THR A 84 -7.01 5.54 -15.71
CA THR A 84 -6.74 5.99 -14.34
C THR A 84 -6.03 4.91 -13.52
N LEU A 85 -5.24 5.34 -12.54
CA LEU A 85 -4.60 4.43 -11.58
C LEU A 85 -5.65 3.68 -10.74
N ALA A 86 -6.80 4.31 -10.45
CA ALA A 86 -7.93 3.68 -9.79
C ALA A 86 -8.47 2.51 -10.62
N ASP A 87 -8.71 2.71 -11.93
CA ASP A 87 -9.17 1.64 -12.83
C ASP A 87 -8.18 0.47 -12.87
N LEU A 88 -6.89 0.77 -12.87
CA LEU A 88 -5.85 -0.26 -12.82
C LEU A 88 -5.90 -1.06 -11.53
N LEU A 89 -6.06 -0.39 -10.38
CA LEU A 89 -6.17 -1.04 -9.07
C LEU A 89 -7.41 -1.93 -8.99
N VAL A 90 -8.56 -1.43 -9.45
CA VAL A 90 -9.82 -2.17 -9.49
C VAL A 90 -9.72 -3.36 -10.43
N LYS A 91 -9.24 -3.17 -11.66
CA LYS A 91 -9.06 -4.25 -12.64
C LYS A 91 -8.13 -5.34 -12.09
N ARG A 92 -7.05 -4.95 -11.41
CA ARG A 92 -6.12 -5.92 -10.77
C ARG A 92 -6.78 -6.67 -9.63
N ALA A 93 -7.53 -5.98 -8.77
CA ALA A 93 -8.28 -6.61 -7.69
C ALA A 93 -9.35 -7.59 -8.20
N GLN A 94 -10.00 -7.27 -9.33
CA GLN A 94 -11.00 -8.12 -9.98
C GLN A 94 -10.42 -9.30 -10.76
N THR A 95 -9.16 -9.21 -11.24
CA THR A 95 -8.48 -10.35 -11.89
C THR A 95 -8.08 -11.45 -10.92
N THR A 96 -8.05 -11.15 -9.62
CA THR A 96 -8.01 -12.18 -8.58
C THR A 96 -9.38 -12.86 -8.55
N GLN A 97 -9.46 -14.19 -8.40
CA GLN A 97 -10.74 -14.93 -8.34
C GLN A 97 -11.67 -14.54 -7.17
N ASP A 98 -11.33 -13.49 -6.42
CA ASP A 98 -12.00 -13.01 -5.23
C ASP A 98 -12.71 -11.67 -5.51
N ARG A 99 -14.01 -11.74 -5.83
CA ARG A 99 -14.85 -10.54 -6.05
C ARG A 99 -14.90 -9.62 -4.84
N GLN A 100 -14.74 -10.15 -3.61
CA GLN A 100 -14.79 -9.34 -2.39
C GLN A 100 -13.60 -8.39 -2.32
N GLN A 101 -12.42 -8.83 -2.79
CA GLN A 101 -11.24 -8.00 -2.89
C GLN A 101 -11.42 -6.83 -3.87
N GLY A 102 -12.06 -7.09 -5.02
CA GLY A 102 -12.41 -6.05 -5.99
C GLY A 102 -13.31 -4.98 -5.39
N ASN A 103 -14.40 -5.39 -4.73
CA ASN A 103 -15.36 -4.48 -4.11
C ASN A 103 -14.73 -3.67 -2.96
N ALA A 104 -13.93 -4.30 -2.10
CA ALA A 104 -13.25 -3.62 -1.01
C ALA A 104 -12.29 -2.53 -1.52
N MET A 105 -11.60 -2.79 -2.64
CA MET A 105 -10.74 -1.78 -3.28
C MET A 105 -11.56 -0.60 -3.81
N ILE A 106 -12.69 -0.86 -4.48
CA ILE A 106 -13.61 0.19 -4.93
C ILE A 106 -14.10 1.02 -3.74
N ASP A 107 -14.62 0.36 -2.69
CA ASP A 107 -15.10 1.02 -1.48
C ASP A 107 -14.01 1.91 -0.83
N THR A 108 -12.76 1.43 -0.83
CA THR A 108 -11.62 2.17 -0.29
C THR A 108 -11.31 3.40 -1.13
N LEU A 109 -11.35 3.27 -2.46
CA LEU A 109 -11.08 4.38 -3.38
C LEU A 109 -12.20 5.43 -3.36
N ASP A 110 -13.47 5.00 -3.29
CA ASP A 110 -14.62 5.90 -3.16
C ASP A 110 -14.57 6.68 -1.83
N ALA A 111 -14.25 5.99 -0.72
CA ALA A 111 -14.07 6.63 0.58
C ALA A 111 -12.84 7.57 0.61
N LEU A 112 -11.78 7.26 -0.15
CA LEU A 112 -10.64 8.15 -0.32
C LEU A 112 -11.02 9.41 -1.10
N GLN A 113 -11.72 9.25 -2.23
CA GLN A 113 -12.12 10.35 -3.10
C GLN A 113 -12.97 11.41 -2.38
N THR A 114 -13.81 10.96 -1.45
CA THR A 114 -14.67 11.84 -0.63
C THR A 114 -13.95 12.43 0.59
N ASN A 115 -12.79 11.90 0.97
CA ASN A 115 -11.97 12.39 2.08
C ASN A 115 -10.82 13.27 1.57
N HIS A 116 -11.11 14.56 1.34
CA HIS A 116 -10.14 15.52 0.79
C HIS A 116 -8.81 15.60 1.59
N PRO A 117 -8.81 15.65 2.94
CA PRO A 117 -7.56 15.62 3.71
C PRO A 117 -6.72 14.36 3.46
N ALA A 118 -7.35 13.17 3.40
CA ALA A 118 -6.65 11.92 3.13
C ALA A 118 -6.08 11.89 1.71
N THR A 119 -6.87 12.32 0.72
CA THR A 119 -6.43 12.42 -0.68
C THR A 119 -5.24 13.36 -0.83
N HIS A 120 -5.31 14.56 -0.26
CA HIS A 120 -4.22 15.53 -0.31
C HIS A 120 -2.96 14.99 0.39
N SER A 121 -3.12 14.34 1.54
CA SER A 121 -1.99 13.72 2.26
C SER A 121 -1.34 12.63 1.42
N LEU A 122 -2.13 11.73 0.81
CA LEU A 122 -1.61 10.66 -0.03
C LEU A 122 -0.93 11.21 -1.28
N ASP A 123 -1.50 12.22 -1.93
CA ASP A 123 -0.91 12.88 -3.10
C ASP A 123 0.46 13.46 -2.77
N THR A 124 0.57 14.17 -1.65
CA THR A 124 1.84 14.76 -1.18
C THR A 124 2.88 13.67 -0.88
N GLU A 125 2.52 12.69 -0.05
CA GLU A 125 3.44 11.63 0.40
C GLU A 125 3.86 10.68 -0.73
N SER A 126 3.03 10.54 -1.75
CA SER A 126 3.31 9.71 -2.93
C SER A 126 4.05 10.44 -4.06
N LEU A 127 4.41 11.71 -3.86
CA LEU A 127 4.95 12.59 -4.90
C LEU A 127 4.04 12.61 -6.14
N LYS A 128 2.75 12.93 -5.93
CA LYS A 128 1.70 12.98 -6.95
C LYS A 128 1.44 11.63 -7.62
N GLY A 129 1.35 10.57 -6.83
CA GLY A 129 1.09 9.21 -7.31
C GLY A 129 2.29 8.50 -7.95
N ARG A 130 3.49 9.13 -7.94
CA ARG A 130 4.71 8.51 -8.49
C ARG A 130 5.14 7.27 -7.72
N ARG A 131 4.94 7.24 -6.40
CA ARG A 131 5.20 6.04 -5.58
C ARG A 131 4.30 5.96 -4.36
N PHE A 132 3.58 4.86 -4.22
CA PHE A 132 2.72 4.60 -3.06
C PHE A 132 2.54 3.09 -2.86
N GLN A 133 2.01 2.72 -1.72
CA GLN A 133 1.70 1.33 -1.41
C GLN A 133 0.20 1.13 -1.26
N VAL A 134 -0.29 -0.03 -1.70
CA VAL A 134 -1.64 -0.51 -1.44
C VAL A 134 -1.54 -1.80 -0.64
N LEU A 135 -2.26 -1.87 0.47
CA LEU A 135 -2.24 -2.99 1.40
C LEU A 135 -3.65 -3.54 1.63
N PRO A 136 -4.15 -4.43 0.77
CA PRO A 136 -5.37 -5.15 1.06
C PRO A 136 -5.14 -6.13 2.21
N ALA A 137 -6.03 -6.08 3.20
CA ALA A 137 -5.98 -6.87 4.41
C ALA A 137 -7.29 -7.65 4.60
N ARG A 138 -7.21 -8.93 4.97
CA ARG A 138 -8.37 -9.81 5.11
C ARG A 138 -8.11 -10.96 6.08
N TYR A 139 -9.15 -11.56 6.61
CA TYR A 139 -9.03 -12.88 7.23
C TYR A 139 -9.07 -13.99 6.18
N ASP A 140 -8.22 -15.00 6.36
CA ASP A 140 -8.35 -16.27 5.65
C ASP A 140 -9.49 -17.11 6.22
N LYS A 141 -9.79 -18.25 5.56
CA LYS A 141 -10.87 -19.17 6.00
C LYS A 141 -10.65 -19.76 7.40
N ARG A 142 -9.44 -19.65 7.96
CA ARG A 142 -9.07 -20.13 9.29
C ARG A 142 -9.01 -19.00 10.33
N GLY A 143 -9.37 -17.77 9.95
CA GLY A 143 -9.35 -16.60 10.82
C GLY A 143 -7.96 -15.96 10.99
N ASN A 144 -6.96 -16.34 10.18
CA ASN A 144 -5.66 -15.68 10.21
C ASN A 144 -5.70 -14.40 9.37
N LEU A 145 -5.05 -13.34 9.85
CA LEU A 145 -4.96 -12.09 9.11
C LEU A 145 -3.88 -12.16 8.03
N ASP A 146 -4.28 -11.94 6.79
CA ASP A 146 -3.43 -11.89 5.61
C ASP A 146 -3.40 -10.49 5.02
N ILE A 147 -2.22 -10.08 4.56
CA ILE A 147 -2.02 -8.85 3.79
C ILE A 147 -1.28 -9.13 2.50
N ALA A 148 -1.60 -8.33 1.49
CA ALA A 148 -0.79 -8.20 0.28
C ALA A 148 -0.18 -6.80 0.24
N VAL A 149 1.14 -6.70 0.23
CA VAL A 149 1.84 -5.43 0.05
C VAL A 149 2.06 -5.23 -1.44
N PHE A 150 1.39 -4.25 -2.03
CA PHE A 150 1.64 -3.81 -3.40
C PHE A 150 2.37 -2.47 -3.38
N ASN A 151 3.66 -2.48 -3.68
CA ASN A 151 4.43 -1.26 -3.86
C ASN A 151 4.38 -0.86 -5.34
N ILE A 152 3.82 0.32 -5.62
CA ILE A 152 3.51 0.79 -6.95
C ILE A 152 4.36 2.02 -7.25
N GLU A 153 5.06 1.98 -8.38
CA GLU A 153 5.84 3.08 -8.91
C GLU A 153 5.39 3.41 -10.33
N LEU A 154 5.01 4.67 -10.54
CA LEU A 154 4.69 5.24 -11.85
C LEU A 154 5.90 6.05 -12.35
N LYS A 155 6.47 5.61 -13.46
CA LYS A 155 7.50 6.36 -14.19
C LYS A 155 6.91 6.85 -15.50
N ALA A 156 6.87 8.16 -15.68
CA ALA A 156 6.52 8.81 -16.93
C ALA A 156 7.73 9.58 -17.47
N SER A 157 7.96 9.50 -18.77
CA SER A 157 9.03 10.20 -19.47
C SER A 157 8.52 10.79 -20.76
N ILE A 158 9.08 11.94 -21.13
CA ILE A 158 8.90 12.57 -22.43
C ILE A 158 10.29 12.67 -23.03
N GLU A 159 10.52 11.96 -24.13
CA GLU A 159 11.72 12.09 -24.94
C GLU A 159 11.41 13.04 -26.08
N LYS A 160 12.23 14.10 -26.21
CA LYS A 160 12.12 15.07 -27.30
C LYS A 160 13.43 15.09 -28.04
N SER A 161 13.36 15.10 -29.37
CA SER A 161 14.53 15.21 -30.21
C SER A 161 14.24 16.04 -31.45
N ASN A 162 15.30 16.61 -32.00
CA ASN A 162 15.26 17.33 -33.25
C ASN A 162 16.43 16.83 -34.11
N PHE A 163 16.14 15.85 -34.96
CA PHE A 163 17.13 15.25 -35.84
C PHE A 163 16.95 15.79 -37.26
N LEU A 164 17.97 16.43 -37.81
CA LEU A 164 17.95 16.99 -39.17
C LEU A 164 16.67 17.81 -39.45
N PHE A 165 16.27 18.69 -38.53
CA PHE A 165 15.06 19.54 -38.63
C PHE A 165 13.71 18.82 -38.44
N TRP A 166 13.68 17.51 -38.24
CA TRP A 166 12.48 16.79 -37.85
C TRP A 166 12.37 16.75 -36.32
N SER A 167 11.41 17.50 -35.79
CA SER A 167 11.05 17.45 -34.38
C SER A 167 10.13 16.26 -34.11
N TRP A 168 10.50 15.42 -33.16
CA TRP A 168 9.65 14.34 -32.68
C TRP A 168 9.62 14.30 -31.14
N GLU A 169 8.51 13.81 -30.62
CA GLU A 169 8.26 13.62 -29.19
C GLU A 169 7.70 12.21 -28.98
N GLU A 170 8.30 11.46 -28.05
CA GLU A 170 7.80 10.19 -27.57
C GLU A 170 7.43 10.32 -26.10
N GLN A 171 6.18 9.98 -25.78
CA GLN A 171 5.68 9.94 -24.42
C GLN A 171 5.56 8.47 -23.99
N SER A 172 6.12 8.14 -22.83
CA SER A 172 6.03 6.79 -22.28
C SER A 172 5.67 6.83 -20.81
N ALA A 173 4.82 5.87 -20.41
CA ALA A 173 4.45 5.64 -19.02
C ALA A 173 4.58 4.16 -18.70
N LYS A 174 5.24 3.85 -17.59
CA LYS A 174 5.36 2.50 -17.07
C LYS A 174 5.03 2.44 -15.60
N ILE A 175 4.39 1.34 -15.21
CA ILE A 175 4.09 1.01 -13.83
C ILE A 175 4.93 -0.18 -13.42
N ILE A 176 5.76 0.04 -12.42
CA ILE A 176 6.53 -1.00 -11.75
C ILE A 176 5.74 -1.37 -10.49
N GLN A 177 5.38 -2.63 -10.35
CA GLN A 177 4.67 -3.14 -9.20
C GLN A 177 5.49 -4.25 -8.56
N SER A 178 5.87 -4.07 -7.31
CA SER A 178 6.43 -5.13 -6.48
C SER A 178 5.37 -5.62 -5.50
N ARG A 179 5.31 -6.94 -5.27
CA ARG A 179 4.31 -7.56 -4.40
C ARG A 179 4.93 -8.52 -3.39
N ALA A 180 4.37 -8.54 -2.19
CA ALA A 180 4.68 -9.49 -1.14
C ALA A 180 3.39 -9.91 -0.42
N PHE A 181 3.24 -11.20 -0.12
CA PHE A 181 2.08 -11.74 0.59
C PHE A 181 2.50 -12.21 1.96
N LEU A 182 1.88 -11.64 3.00
CA LEU A 182 2.25 -11.91 4.38
C LEU A 182 1.05 -12.35 5.21
N LYS A 183 1.30 -13.27 6.14
CA LYS A 183 0.33 -13.80 7.11
C LYS A 183 0.78 -13.46 8.52
N LEU A 184 -0.12 -12.98 9.35
CA LEU A 184 0.21 -12.62 10.72
C LEU A 184 0.45 -13.86 11.59
N ASP A 185 1.58 -13.89 12.27
CA ASP A 185 1.84 -14.73 13.44
C ASP A 185 1.54 -13.90 14.70
N ARG A 186 0.40 -14.19 15.34
CA ARG A 186 -0.08 -13.44 16.51
C ARG A 186 0.85 -13.58 17.71
N ASP A 187 1.32 -14.79 18.00
CA ASP A 187 2.20 -15.04 19.13
C ASP A 187 3.50 -14.23 19.00
N LYS A 188 4.04 -14.16 17.78
CA LYS A 188 5.23 -13.34 17.52
C LYS A 188 4.95 -11.85 17.63
N LEU A 189 3.80 -11.38 17.14
CA LEU A 189 3.40 -9.97 17.30
C LEU A 189 3.25 -9.58 18.77
N ASP A 190 2.59 -10.42 19.56
CA ASP A 190 2.35 -10.18 20.98
C ASP A 190 3.68 -10.06 21.76
N GLN A 191 4.68 -10.88 21.41
CA GLN A 191 6.04 -10.76 21.95
C GLN A 191 6.73 -9.43 21.59
N LYS A 192 6.32 -8.77 20.50
CA LYS A 192 6.88 -7.49 20.02
C LYS A 192 6.10 -6.27 20.48
N ARG A 193 4.89 -6.42 21.05
CA ARG A 193 4.04 -5.30 21.49
C ARG A 193 4.77 -4.26 22.36
N PRO A 194 5.55 -4.62 23.41
CA PRO A 194 6.22 -3.62 24.23
C PRO A 194 7.22 -2.76 23.44
N LEU A 195 7.89 -3.37 22.46
CA LEU A 195 8.82 -2.67 21.56
C LEU A 195 8.06 -1.76 20.59
N MET A 196 6.95 -2.24 20.02
CA MET A 196 6.11 -1.45 19.12
C MET A 196 5.61 -0.19 19.81
N GLU A 197 5.05 -0.32 21.01
CA GLU A 197 4.57 0.82 21.80
C GLU A 197 5.67 1.86 22.04
N SER A 198 6.89 1.42 22.32
CA SER A 198 8.05 2.31 22.45
C SER A 198 8.34 3.06 21.16
N LYS A 199 8.37 2.36 20.02
CA LYS A 199 8.69 2.97 18.72
C LYS A 199 7.60 3.91 18.21
N LEU A 200 6.34 3.65 18.53
CA LEU A 200 5.21 4.49 18.14
C LEU A 200 5.17 5.81 18.91
N ARG A 201 5.68 5.85 20.14
CA ARG A 201 5.79 7.09 20.93
C ARG A 201 6.84 8.05 20.39
N GLU A 202 7.88 7.53 19.75
CA GLU A 202 8.96 8.37 19.21
C GLU A 202 8.49 9.23 18.02
N HIS A 203 7.53 8.75 17.21
CA HIS A 203 7.07 9.45 16.00
C HIS A 203 5.60 9.23 15.67
N VAL A 204 4.91 10.33 15.35
CA VAL A 204 3.51 10.33 14.93
C VAL A 204 3.42 10.48 13.42
N MET A 205 2.74 9.54 12.76
CA MET A 205 2.32 9.68 11.36
C MET A 205 0.83 10.00 11.33
N LYS A 206 0.40 10.87 10.41
CA LYS A 206 -1.03 11.16 10.22
C LYS A 206 -1.73 9.90 9.70
N ARG A 207 -2.84 9.55 10.35
CA ARG A 207 -3.72 8.43 9.97
C ARG A 207 -5.09 9.00 9.63
N PHE A 208 -5.62 8.62 8.48
CA PHE A 208 -6.97 8.98 8.04
C PHE A 208 -7.77 7.70 7.89
N ALA A 209 -8.80 7.51 8.73
CA ALA A 209 -9.75 6.42 8.55
C ALA A 209 -10.66 6.73 7.35
N LEU A 210 -10.79 5.78 6.42
CA LEU A 210 -11.66 5.86 5.27
C LEU A 210 -12.95 5.11 5.59
N ARG A 211 -14.05 5.84 5.78
CA ARG A 211 -15.35 5.25 6.15
C ARG A 211 -16.27 5.26 4.93
N LYS A 212 -17.06 4.20 4.77
CA LYS A 212 -18.12 4.17 3.77
C LYS A 212 -19.12 5.28 4.09
N GLN A 213 -19.60 5.98 3.06
CA GLN A 213 -20.77 6.83 3.25
C GLN A 213 -21.97 5.92 3.47
N GLN A 214 -22.72 6.14 4.54
CA GLN A 214 -24.04 5.55 4.66
C GLN A 214 -24.94 6.24 3.62
N PRO A 215 -25.74 5.47 2.85
CA PRO A 215 -26.65 6.01 1.86
C PRO A 215 -27.72 6.92 2.47
#